data_AF-A0A9D9PNU5-F1
#
_entry.id   AF-A0A9D9PNU5-F1
#
_cell.length_a   1.000
_cell.length_b   1.000
_cell.length_c   1.000
_cell.angle_alpha   90.00
_cell.angle_beta   90.00
_cell.angle_gamma   90.00
#
_symmetry.space_group_name_H-M   'P 1'
#
loop_
_entity.id
_entity.type
_entity.pdbx_description
1 polymer ?
#
loop_
_entity_poly.entity_id
_entity_poly.type
_entity_poly.pdbx_seq_one_letter_code
_entity_poly.pdbx_strand_id
1 'polypeptide(L)'
;MSASKKIDKIGAVIVALTLVLAFIFCNGQALGLESTAHAIGYENRLFDKSKVHTFDIVINDWDAFLETCESETYTACNVVIDGEAVRNVGIRGKGNTSLSSVKNMNSSRYSFKVEFDQYDNTQSYHGLDKLCLNNIIQDNSYMKDYLAYTLMYDFGVDSPLCSYVYITVNGEDWGLYLAVEAIEDSFLERNYGRNYGDLYKPDSLSFGGGGPGNGKDFSMSDFMGKNSDSSSEDKDSENTEDTDKLSKRSGRRSRS
;
A
#
# COMPACT_ATOMS: atom_id res chain seq x y z
N MET A 1 -29.37 -29.38 -61.73
CA MET A 1 -28.67 -28.47 -60.80
C MET A 1 -27.17 -28.68 -60.97
N SER A 2 -26.50 -27.85 -61.75
CA SER A 2 -25.05 -27.93 -61.97
C SER A 2 -24.38 -26.97 -61.01
N ALA A 3 -24.00 -27.46 -59.82
CA ALA A 3 -23.07 -26.74 -58.96
C ALA A 3 -21.76 -26.60 -59.75
N SER A 4 -21.29 -25.36 -59.96
CA SER A 4 -20.08 -25.16 -60.75
C SER A 4 -18.92 -25.80 -60.00
N LYS A 5 -18.16 -26.71 -60.66
CA LYS A 5 -16.99 -27.40 -60.08
C LYS A 5 -15.94 -26.47 -59.45
N LYS A 6 -16.03 -25.16 -59.72
CA LYS A 6 -15.20 -24.11 -59.13
C LYS A 6 -15.67 -23.75 -57.71
N ILE A 7 -16.98 -23.73 -57.45
CA ILE A 7 -17.57 -23.44 -56.13
C ILE A 7 -17.22 -24.56 -55.13
N ASP A 8 -17.33 -25.82 -55.53
CA ASP A 8 -16.98 -26.95 -54.66
C ASP A 8 -15.49 -26.95 -54.28
N LYS A 9 -14.61 -26.57 -55.23
CA LYS A 9 -13.18 -26.40 -54.96
C LYS A 9 -12.89 -25.24 -54.01
N ILE A 10 -13.58 -24.11 -54.16
CA ILE A 10 -13.43 -22.96 -53.26
C ILE A 10 -13.92 -23.34 -51.85
N GLY A 11 -15.06 -24.02 -51.74
CA GLY A 11 -15.58 -24.52 -50.46
C GLY A 11 -14.60 -25.47 -49.76
N ALA A 12 -14.02 -26.42 -50.50
CA ALA A 12 -13.01 -27.34 -49.97
C ALA A 12 -11.75 -26.61 -49.47
N VAL A 13 -11.30 -25.57 -50.18
CA VAL A 13 -10.16 -24.74 -49.77
C VAL A 13 -10.46 -23.96 -48.50
N ILE A 14 -11.66 -23.38 -48.38
CA ILE A 14 -12.08 -22.64 -47.18
C ILE A 14 -12.14 -23.58 -45.97
N VAL A 15 -12.72 -24.78 -46.12
CA VAL A 15 -12.77 -25.77 -45.03
C VAL A 15 -11.39 -26.24 -44.62
N ALA A 16 -10.47 -26.44 -45.57
CA ALA A 16 -9.09 -26.77 -45.25
C ALA A 16 -8.39 -25.65 -44.47
N LEU A 17 -8.60 -24.39 -44.87
CA LEU A 17 -8.05 -23.21 -44.18
C LEU A 17 -8.59 -23.06 -42.75
N THR A 18 -9.90 -23.27 -42.54
CA THR A 18 -10.49 -23.18 -41.19
C THR A 18 -10.01 -24.31 -40.28
N LEU A 19 -9.83 -25.52 -40.80
CA LEU A 19 -9.26 -26.63 -40.03
C LEU A 19 -7.80 -26.38 -39.66
N VAL A 20 -7.00 -25.79 -40.56
CA VAL A 20 -5.61 -25.39 -40.26
C VAL A 20 -5.58 -24.31 -39.19
N LEU A 21 -6.43 -23.27 -39.30
CA LEU A 21 -6.56 -22.23 -38.28
C LEU A 21 -6.98 -22.78 -36.92
N ALA A 22 -7.98 -23.68 -36.89
CA ALA A 22 -8.42 -24.33 -35.66
C ALA A 22 -7.31 -25.21 -35.05
N PHE A 23 -6.56 -25.93 -35.87
CA PHE A 23 -5.42 -26.72 -35.41
C PHE A 23 -4.32 -25.85 -34.80
N ILE A 24 -4.01 -24.69 -35.41
CA ILE A 24 -3.06 -23.72 -34.85
C ILE A 24 -3.58 -23.16 -33.52
N PHE A 25 -4.86 -22.81 -33.41
CA PHE A 25 -5.45 -22.32 -32.16
C PHE A 25 -5.43 -23.38 -31.04
N CYS A 26 -5.78 -24.63 -31.35
CA CYS A 26 -5.78 -25.72 -30.36
C CYS A 26 -4.37 -26.18 -29.96
N ASN A 27 -3.36 -25.99 -30.81
CA ASN A 27 -1.97 -26.42 -30.56
C ASN A 27 -1.01 -25.25 -30.42
N GLY A 28 -1.49 -24.04 -30.15
CA GLY A 28 -0.65 -22.84 -30.10
C GLY A 28 0.51 -22.97 -29.11
N GLN A 29 0.26 -23.56 -27.94
CA GLN A 29 1.30 -23.84 -26.93
C GLN A 29 2.39 -24.79 -27.44
N ALA A 30 2.05 -25.82 -28.22
CA ALA A 30 3.03 -26.76 -28.79
C ALA A 30 3.83 -26.15 -29.96
N LEU A 31 3.31 -25.09 -30.59
CA LEU A 31 3.95 -24.34 -31.66
C LEU A 31 4.83 -23.19 -31.14
N GLY A 32 5.00 -23.05 -29.81
CA GLY A 32 5.76 -21.97 -29.21
C GLY A 32 5.05 -20.61 -29.31
N LEU A 33 3.74 -20.59 -29.57
CA LEU A 33 2.92 -19.40 -29.34
C LEU A 33 2.75 -19.27 -27.83
N GLU A 34 3.75 -18.68 -27.19
CA GLU A 34 3.59 -18.09 -25.86
C GLU A 34 2.40 -17.14 -25.97
N SER A 35 1.35 -17.37 -25.16
CA SER A 35 0.38 -16.31 -24.88
C SER A 35 1.23 -15.12 -24.49
N THR A 36 1.22 -14.04 -25.28
CA THR A 36 1.92 -12.82 -24.91
C THR A 36 1.49 -12.52 -23.50
N ALA A 37 2.41 -12.70 -22.54
CA ALA A 37 2.16 -12.32 -21.17
C ALA A 37 1.62 -10.90 -21.24
N HIS A 38 0.50 -10.64 -20.57
CA HIS A 38 -0.01 -9.29 -20.46
C HIS A 38 1.16 -8.46 -19.92
N ALA A 39 1.78 -7.65 -20.77
CA ALA A 39 3.07 -7.08 -20.45
C ALA A 39 2.85 -6.07 -19.33
N ILE A 40 3.22 -6.44 -18.11
CA ILE A 40 3.24 -5.55 -16.97
C ILE A 40 4.21 -4.42 -17.34
N GLY A 41 3.64 -3.24 -17.60
CA GLY A 41 4.36 -2.12 -18.21
C GLY A 41 4.61 -0.97 -17.24
N TYR A 42 3.98 -0.98 -16.07
CA TYR A 42 4.08 0.11 -15.09
C TYR A 42 5.46 0.26 -14.46
N GLU A 43 6.25 -0.83 -14.41
CA GLU A 43 7.56 -0.90 -13.74
C GLU A 43 8.54 0.17 -14.28
N ASN A 44 8.69 0.24 -15.61
CA ASN A 44 9.59 1.18 -16.27
C ASN A 44 8.92 2.53 -16.58
N ARG A 45 7.68 2.72 -16.11
CA ARG A 45 6.92 3.96 -16.25
C ARG A 45 6.89 4.67 -14.92
N LEU A 46 5.83 4.52 -14.15
CA LEU A 46 5.65 5.20 -12.87
C LEU A 46 6.74 4.86 -11.85
N PHE A 47 7.44 3.73 -11.99
CA PHE A 47 8.53 3.36 -11.08
C PHE A 47 9.94 3.54 -11.67
N ASP A 48 10.10 4.35 -12.72
CA ASP A 48 11.41 4.80 -13.21
C ASP A 48 12.08 5.72 -12.17
N LYS A 49 13.10 5.18 -11.49
CA LYS A 49 13.82 5.88 -10.43
C LYS A 49 14.75 6.99 -10.94
N SER A 50 14.89 7.20 -12.26
CA SER A 50 15.79 8.21 -12.84
C SER A 50 15.27 9.64 -12.75
N LYS A 51 13.99 9.83 -12.43
CA LYS A 51 13.33 11.14 -12.38
C LYS A 51 12.26 11.19 -11.29
N VAL A 52 11.76 12.39 -11.02
CA VAL A 52 10.52 12.60 -10.24
C VAL A 52 9.36 12.67 -11.22
N HIS A 53 8.36 11.81 -11.04
CA HIS A 53 7.19 11.73 -11.89
C HIS A 53 6.18 12.84 -11.57
N THR A 54 5.42 13.30 -12.57
CA THR A 54 4.30 14.21 -12.32
C THR A 54 3.03 13.41 -12.12
N PHE A 55 2.26 13.72 -11.07
CA PHE A 55 1.01 13.05 -10.75
C PHE A 55 -0.09 14.08 -10.46
N ASP A 56 -0.91 14.39 -11.46
CA ASP A 56 -2.03 15.33 -11.29
C ASP A 56 -3.31 14.60 -10.92
N ILE A 57 -3.96 15.02 -9.85
CA ILE A 57 -5.26 14.52 -9.42
C ILE A 57 -6.32 15.51 -9.91
N VAL A 58 -7.22 15.05 -10.78
CA VAL A 58 -8.31 15.86 -11.32
C VAL A 58 -9.61 15.45 -10.66
N ILE A 59 -10.16 16.31 -9.81
CA ILE A 59 -11.30 16.02 -8.94
C ILE A 59 -12.16 17.27 -8.72
N ASN A 60 -13.49 17.10 -8.64
CA ASN A 60 -14.43 18.22 -8.57
C ASN A 60 -14.30 19.05 -7.29
N ASP A 61 -14.17 18.38 -6.14
CA ASP A 61 -14.13 19.03 -4.83
C ASP A 61 -13.05 18.35 -3.97
N TRP A 62 -11.86 18.96 -3.96
CA TRP A 62 -10.72 18.43 -3.22
C TRP A 62 -10.89 18.55 -1.71
N ASP A 63 -11.46 19.67 -1.24
CA ASP A 63 -11.66 19.90 0.20
C ASP A 63 -12.68 18.92 0.78
N ALA A 64 -13.80 18.70 0.09
CA ALA A 64 -14.76 17.68 0.49
C ALA A 64 -14.14 16.27 0.48
N PHE A 65 -13.27 15.96 -0.49
CA PHE A 65 -12.54 14.71 -0.49
C PHE A 65 -11.62 14.56 0.73
N LEU A 66 -10.89 15.61 1.13
CA LEU A 66 -10.03 15.58 2.31
C LEU A 66 -10.82 15.29 3.60
N GLU A 67 -12.06 15.79 3.70
CA GLU A 67 -12.95 15.49 4.82
C GLU A 67 -13.35 14.00 4.87
N THR A 68 -13.42 13.32 3.74
CA THR A 68 -13.73 11.87 3.67
C THR A 68 -12.53 10.95 3.89
N CYS A 69 -11.31 11.49 4.01
CA CYS A 69 -10.10 10.67 4.13
C CYS A 69 -10.13 9.73 5.36
N GLU A 70 -10.76 10.15 6.46
CA GLU A 70 -10.91 9.33 7.69
C GLU A 70 -11.86 8.15 7.53
N SER A 71 -12.83 8.22 6.61
CA SER A 71 -13.78 7.13 6.38
C SER A 71 -13.27 6.11 5.37
N GLU A 72 -12.06 6.31 4.83
CA GLU A 72 -11.44 5.48 3.79
C GLU A 72 -12.39 5.19 2.60
N THR A 73 -13.29 6.13 2.31
CA THR A 73 -14.28 5.96 1.24
C THR A 73 -13.69 6.40 -0.09
N TYR A 74 -13.88 5.57 -1.12
CA TYR A 74 -13.44 5.91 -2.47
C TYR A 74 -14.29 7.02 -3.06
N THR A 75 -13.60 8.05 -3.57
CA THR A 75 -14.16 9.11 -4.39
C THR A 75 -13.64 8.96 -5.81
N ALA A 76 -14.51 9.16 -6.80
CA ALA A 76 -14.11 9.09 -8.20
C ALA A 76 -13.29 10.32 -8.61
N CYS A 77 -12.17 10.10 -9.29
CA CYS A 77 -11.37 11.16 -9.90
C CYS A 77 -10.75 10.68 -11.22
N ASN A 78 -10.04 11.58 -11.89
CA ASN A 78 -9.09 11.20 -12.93
C ASN A 78 -7.68 11.50 -12.44
N VAL A 79 -6.69 10.80 -12.98
CA VAL A 79 -5.28 11.06 -12.70
C VAL A 79 -4.52 11.24 -14.00
N VAL A 80 -3.51 12.12 -14.00
CA VAL A 80 -2.59 12.31 -15.12
C VAL A 80 -1.18 11.99 -14.64
N ILE A 81 -0.60 10.91 -15.16
CA ILE A 81 0.72 10.40 -14.77
C ILE A 81 1.68 10.67 -15.92
N ASP A 82 2.67 11.53 -15.72
CA ASP A 82 3.62 11.94 -16.78
C ASP A 82 2.93 12.38 -18.09
N GLY A 83 1.77 13.04 -18.00
CA GLY A 83 0.96 13.48 -19.14
C GLY A 83 -0.01 12.42 -19.70
N GLU A 84 0.01 11.19 -19.19
CA GLU A 84 -0.94 10.13 -19.55
C GLU A 84 -2.17 10.16 -18.64
N ALA A 85 -3.35 10.42 -19.21
CA ALA A 85 -4.58 10.50 -18.44
C ALA A 85 -5.23 9.11 -18.25
N VAL A 86 -5.50 8.76 -16.99
CA VAL A 86 -6.31 7.61 -16.58
C VAL A 86 -7.59 8.12 -15.94
N ARG A 87 -8.74 7.69 -16.46
CA ARG A 87 -10.05 8.25 -16.09
C ARG A 87 -10.86 7.29 -15.26
N ASN A 88 -11.70 7.85 -14.40
CA ASN A 88 -12.63 7.09 -13.57
C ASN A 88 -11.92 6.12 -12.61
N VAL A 89 -10.90 6.63 -11.92
CA VAL A 89 -10.17 5.91 -10.88
C VAL A 89 -10.77 6.22 -9.51
N GLY A 90 -10.60 5.32 -8.54
CA GLY A 90 -10.93 5.57 -7.15
C GLY A 90 -9.76 6.16 -6.40
N ILE A 91 -9.98 7.22 -5.62
CA ILE A 91 -9.02 7.73 -4.64
C ILE A 91 -9.65 7.73 -3.24
N ARG A 92 -8.86 7.36 -2.23
CA ARG A 92 -9.25 7.45 -0.81
C ARG A 92 -8.07 7.83 0.08
N GLY A 93 -8.37 8.28 1.29
CA GLY A 93 -7.38 8.36 2.37
C GLY A 93 -6.80 6.97 2.69
N LYS A 94 -5.51 6.94 3.01
CA LYS A 94 -4.77 5.74 3.41
C LYS A 94 -4.21 5.90 4.82
N GLY A 95 -4.48 4.92 5.67
CA GLY A 95 -3.77 4.69 6.92
C GLY A 95 -4.70 4.70 8.11
N ASN A 96 -4.15 4.54 9.30
CA ASN A 96 -4.97 4.43 10.49
C ASN A 96 -4.62 5.48 11.54
N THR A 97 -3.66 5.16 12.40
CA THR A 97 -3.02 6.10 13.35
C THR A 97 -2.42 7.31 12.63
N SER A 98 -2.04 7.17 11.35
CA SER A 98 -1.55 8.28 10.52
C SER A 98 -2.65 9.27 10.12
N LEU A 99 -3.90 8.83 9.92
CA LEU A 99 -5.02 9.73 9.60
C LEU A 99 -5.35 10.63 10.80
N SER A 100 -5.50 10.02 11.98
CA SER A 100 -5.71 10.79 13.22
C SER A 100 -4.50 11.66 13.58
N SER A 101 -3.27 11.20 13.31
CA SER A 101 -2.06 12.02 13.51
C SER A 101 -2.01 13.24 12.58
N VAL A 102 -2.35 13.10 11.30
CA VAL A 102 -2.38 14.23 10.33
C VAL A 102 -3.38 15.30 10.79
N LYS A 103 -4.57 14.89 11.22
CA LYS A 103 -5.57 15.81 11.82
C LYS A 103 -5.09 16.44 13.12
N ASN A 104 -4.48 15.65 14.02
CA ASN A 104 -3.93 16.16 15.28
C ASN A 104 -2.76 17.14 15.07
N MET A 105 -2.04 17.01 13.95
CA MET A 105 -1.01 17.96 13.51
C MET A 105 -1.58 19.16 12.75
N ASN A 106 -2.92 19.27 12.60
CA ASN A 106 -3.61 20.25 11.76
C ASN A 106 -3.04 20.30 10.32
N SER A 107 -2.65 19.13 9.79
CA SER A 107 -2.15 18.98 8.43
C SER A 107 -3.24 18.41 7.53
N SER A 108 -3.27 18.82 6.27
CA SER A 108 -4.11 18.22 5.23
C SER A 108 -3.35 17.17 4.41
N ARG A 109 -2.10 16.90 4.76
CA ARG A 109 -1.17 16.08 3.98
C ARG A 109 -1.37 14.59 4.24
N TYR A 110 -2.52 14.06 3.88
CA TYR A 110 -2.82 12.63 4.00
C TYR A 110 -2.01 11.78 3.01
N SER A 111 -1.80 10.52 3.33
CA SER A 111 -1.43 9.51 2.33
C SER A 111 -2.68 9.06 1.59
N PHE A 112 -2.55 8.71 0.32
CA PHE A 112 -3.68 8.30 -0.51
C PHE A 112 -3.49 6.87 -1.03
N LYS A 113 -4.61 6.20 -1.29
CA LYS A 113 -4.65 4.98 -2.10
C LYS A 113 -5.43 5.28 -3.36
N VAL A 114 -4.85 4.99 -4.50
CA VAL A 114 -5.47 5.09 -5.82
C VAL A 114 -5.71 3.68 -6.32
N GLU A 115 -6.93 3.41 -6.79
CA GLU A 115 -7.37 2.13 -7.32
C GLU A 115 -7.87 2.38 -8.75
N PHE A 116 -7.12 1.88 -9.73
CA PHE A 116 -7.36 2.14 -11.15
C PHE A 116 -8.57 1.37 -11.67
N ASP A 117 -8.89 0.23 -11.07
CA ASP A 117 -9.97 -0.67 -11.45
C ASP A 117 -11.23 -0.53 -10.59
N GLN A 118 -11.28 0.46 -9.68
CA GLN A 118 -12.34 0.63 -8.67
C GLN A 118 -13.77 0.64 -9.24
N TYR A 119 -13.92 1.21 -10.45
CA TYR A 119 -15.21 1.37 -11.12
C TYR A 119 -15.28 0.66 -12.48
N ASP A 120 -14.18 0.05 -12.91
CA ASP A 120 -14.06 -0.73 -14.13
C ASP A 120 -12.96 -1.78 -13.95
N ASN A 121 -13.36 -3.02 -13.65
CA ASN A 121 -12.45 -4.14 -13.38
C ASN A 121 -11.55 -4.53 -14.57
N THR A 122 -11.74 -3.91 -15.75
CA THR A 122 -10.88 -4.12 -16.92
C THR A 122 -9.81 -3.04 -17.07
N GLN A 123 -9.91 -1.95 -16.32
CA GLN A 123 -8.96 -0.84 -16.33
C GLN A 123 -7.75 -1.15 -15.45
N SER A 124 -6.57 -0.71 -15.87
CA SER A 124 -5.37 -0.68 -15.05
C SER A 124 -4.43 0.41 -15.57
N TYR A 125 -3.46 0.84 -14.76
CA TYR A 125 -2.36 1.64 -15.27
C TYR A 125 -1.24 0.70 -15.75
N HIS A 126 -1.27 0.30 -17.02
CA HIS A 126 -0.30 -0.64 -17.63
C HIS A 126 -0.10 -1.94 -16.82
N GLY A 127 -1.19 -2.48 -16.25
CA GLY A 127 -1.16 -3.66 -15.39
C GLY A 127 -1.09 -3.37 -13.88
N LEU A 128 -0.97 -2.09 -13.47
CA LEU A 128 -1.03 -1.70 -12.05
C LEU A 128 -2.50 -1.54 -11.64
N ASP A 129 -2.93 -2.29 -10.64
CA ASP A 129 -4.28 -2.22 -10.07
C ASP A 129 -4.39 -1.09 -9.04
N LYS A 130 -3.42 -1.01 -8.12
CA LYS A 130 -3.46 -0.10 -6.98
C LYS A 130 -2.11 0.55 -6.69
N LEU A 131 -2.16 1.83 -6.33
CA LEU A 131 -1.02 2.66 -6.00
C LEU A 131 -1.21 3.30 -4.62
N CYS A 132 -0.15 3.27 -3.80
CA CYS A 132 -0.10 4.03 -2.55
C CYS A 132 0.74 5.29 -2.74
N LEU A 133 0.18 6.44 -2.40
CA LEU A 133 0.88 7.73 -2.37
C LEU A 133 1.18 8.08 -0.91
N ASN A 134 2.39 7.78 -0.46
CA ASN A 134 2.81 8.02 0.92
C ASN A 134 3.25 9.47 1.11
N ASN A 135 2.72 10.12 2.15
CA ASN A 135 3.00 11.52 2.48
C ASN A 135 4.39 11.77 3.07
N ILE A 136 5.05 10.72 3.56
CA ILE A 136 6.39 10.70 4.18
C ILE A 136 6.50 11.67 5.39
N ILE A 137 5.37 12.01 6.02
CA ILE A 137 5.32 13.13 6.99
C ILE A 137 6.18 12.90 8.26
N GLN A 138 6.47 11.64 8.60
CA GLN A 138 7.28 11.27 9.77
C GLN A 138 8.77 11.04 9.43
N ASP A 139 9.18 11.29 8.19
CA ASP A 139 10.55 11.10 7.75
C ASP A 139 11.10 12.35 7.06
N ASN A 140 11.83 13.16 7.83
CA ASN A 140 12.51 14.36 7.33
C ASN A 140 13.54 14.08 6.23
N SER A 141 14.03 12.84 6.10
CA SER A 141 14.97 12.48 5.03
C SER A 141 14.28 12.19 3.72
N TYR A 142 12.98 11.89 3.73
CA TYR A 142 12.23 11.37 2.60
C TYR A 142 12.77 10.05 2.02
N MET A 143 13.72 9.39 2.68
CA MET A 143 14.52 8.31 2.10
C MET A 143 14.31 6.95 2.78
N LYS A 144 13.74 6.87 3.99
CA LYS A 144 13.71 5.61 4.75
C LYS A 144 12.99 4.49 3.98
N ASP A 145 11.77 4.76 3.54
CA ASP A 145 10.97 3.80 2.78
C ASP A 145 11.63 3.47 1.43
N TYR A 146 12.08 4.50 0.71
CA TYR A 146 12.74 4.33 -0.59
C TYR A 146 13.97 3.43 -0.50
N LEU A 147 14.85 3.67 0.48
CA LEU A 147 16.05 2.89 0.71
C LEU A 147 15.71 1.48 1.19
N ALA A 148 14.72 1.32 2.07
CA ALA A 148 14.31 0.01 2.55
C ALA A 148 13.79 -0.87 1.41
N TYR A 149 12.86 -0.37 0.60
CA TYR A 149 12.32 -1.13 -0.54
C TYR A 149 13.38 -1.39 -1.60
N THR A 150 14.22 -0.41 -1.91
CA THR A 150 15.31 -0.59 -2.89
C THR A 150 16.33 -1.61 -2.41
N LEU A 151 16.73 -1.57 -1.14
CA LEU A 151 17.65 -2.55 -0.58
C LEU A 151 17.03 -3.94 -0.59
N MET A 152 15.78 -4.11 -0.14
CA MET A 152 15.11 -5.42 -0.20
C MET A 152 15.07 -5.98 -1.63
N TYR A 153 14.71 -5.16 -2.61
CA TYR A 153 14.71 -5.53 -4.02
C TYR A 153 16.11 -5.95 -4.51
N ASP A 154 17.14 -5.17 -4.19
CA ASP A 154 18.54 -5.46 -4.59
C ASP A 154 19.09 -6.73 -3.93
N PHE A 155 18.56 -7.11 -2.76
CA PHE A 155 18.86 -8.36 -2.07
C PHE A 155 18.03 -9.55 -2.57
N GLY A 156 17.19 -9.36 -3.60
CA GLY A 156 16.37 -10.41 -4.21
C GLY A 156 15.12 -10.77 -3.41
N VAL A 157 14.67 -9.88 -2.51
CA VAL A 157 13.38 -10.01 -1.83
C VAL A 157 12.30 -9.41 -2.73
N ASP A 158 11.18 -10.13 -2.87
CA ASP A 158 9.98 -9.60 -3.54
C ASP A 158 9.46 -8.38 -2.76
N SER A 159 9.88 -7.20 -3.20
CA SER A 159 9.58 -5.91 -2.57
C SER A 159 8.72 -5.06 -3.50
N PRO A 160 7.82 -4.22 -2.96
CA PRO A 160 7.08 -3.29 -3.79
C PRO A 160 8.04 -2.33 -4.50
N LEU A 161 7.71 -1.97 -5.73
CA LEU A 161 8.38 -0.91 -6.46
C LEU A 161 8.00 0.45 -5.86
N CYS A 162 8.96 1.39 -5.90
CA CYS A 162 8.72 2.74 -5.44
C CYS A 162 9.53 3.79 -6.22
N SER A 163 8.96 4.97 -6.37
CA SER A 163 9.56 6.15 -7.00
C SER A 163 8.98 7.42 -6.39
N TYR A 164 9.65 8.55 -6.62
CA TYR A 164 9.12 9.84 -6.18
C TYR A 164 8.15 10.42 -7.21
N VAL A 165 7.04 10.96 -6.72
CA VAL A 165 6.06 11.71 -7.52
C VAL A 165 5.91 13.12 -6.94
N TYR A 166 5.75 14.10 -7.80
CA TYR A 166 5.30 15.44 -7.44
C TYR A 166 3.81 15.55 -7.76
N ILE A 167 3.00 15.71 -6.72
CA ILE A 167 1.55 15.76 -6.84
C ILE A 167 1.09 17.18 -7.12
N THR A 168 0.19 17.32 -8.09
CA THR A 168 -0.68 18.47 -8.26
C THR A 168 -2.14 18.05 -8.09
N VAL A 169 -3.00 18.99 -7.72
CA VAL A 169 -4.45 18.78 -7.65
C VAL A 169 -5.11 19.84 -8.51
N ASN A 170 -5.82 19.43 -9.56
CA ASN A 170 -6.40 20.33 -10.55
C ASN A 170 -5.37 21.33 -11.12
N GLY A 171 -4.10 20.90 -11.26
CA GLY A 171 -2.99 21.74 -11.70
C GLY A 171 -2.35 22.64 -10.63
N GLU A 172 -2.85 22.65 -9.40
CA GLU A 172 -2.25 23.39 -8.28
C GLU A 172 -1.26 22.53 -7.49
N ASP A 173 -0.18 23.14 -6.98
CA ASP A 173 0.88 22.46 -6.24
C ASP A 173 0.37 21.80 -4.95
N TRP A 174 0.63 20.50 -4.78
CA TRP A 174 0.36 19.77 -3.54
C TRP A 174 1.64 19.26 -2.86
N GLY A 175 2.58 18.73 -3.64
CA GLY A 175 3.96 18.47 -3.23
C GLY A 175 4.46 17.05 -3.42
N LEU A 176 5.68 16.79 -2.93
CA LEU A 176 6.45 15.56 -3.16
C LEU A 176 5.93 14.38 -2.34
N TYR A 177 5.64 13.23 -2.95
CA TYR A 177 5.20 12.01 -2.29
C TYR A 177 6.06 10.82 -2.76
N LEU A 178 5.99 9.70 -2.02
CA LEU A 178 6.56 8.42 -2.48
C LEU A 178 5.41 7.58 -3.05
N ALA A 179 5.46 7.33 -4.36
CA ALA A 179 4.61 6.36 -5.02
C ALA A 179 5.14 4.95 -4.69
N VAL A 180 4.28 4.10 -4.15
CA VAL A 180 4.60 2.72 -3.76
C VAL A 180 3.56 1.80 -4.36
N GLU A 181 4.02 0.78 -5.07
CA GLU A 181 3.21 -0.32 -5.57
C GLU A 181 2.44 -0.97 -4.40
N ALA A 182 1.13 -1.11 -4.54
CA ALA A 182 0.36 -1.80 -3.51
C ALA A 182 0.65 -3.31 -3.58
N ILE A 183 0.89 -3.92 -2.42
CA ILE A 183 0.98 -5.38 -2.30
C ILE A 183 -0.44 -5.93 -2.45
N GLU A 184 -0.85 -6.15 -3.69
CA GLU A 184 -2.17 -6.58 -4.17
C GLU A 184 -1.97 -7.42 -5.46
N ASP A 185 -2.98 -7.53 -6.32
CA ASP A 185 -2.96 -8.41 -7.48
C ASP A 185 -1.81 -8.11 -8.46
N SER A 186 -1.54 -6.85 -8.78
CA SER A 186 -0.45 -6.50 -9.72
C SER A 186 0.94 -6.84 -9.18
N PHE A 187 1.16 -6.69 -7.87
CA PHE A 187 2.39 -7.10 -7.21
C PHE A 187 2.56 -8.63 -7.26
N LEU A 188 1.50 -9.38 -6.99
CA LEU A 188 1.54 -10.84 -7.03
C LEU A 188 1.77 -11.35 -8.45
N GLU A 189 1.09 -10.78 -9.45
CA GLU A 189 1.30 -11.15 -10.85
C GLU A 189 2.73 -10.85 -11.31
N ARG A 190 3.31 -9.72 -10.88
CA ARG A 190 4.70 -9.35 -11.21
C ARG A 190 5.74 -10.29 -10.63
N ASN A 191 5.61 -10.68 -9.36
CA ASN A 191 6.62 -11.50 -8.68
C ASN A 191 6.39 -13.01 -8.82
N TYR A 192 5.13 -13.45 -8.94
CA TYR A 192 4.75 -14.88 -8.91
C TYR A 192 4.01 -15.37 -10.17
N GLY A 193 3.71 -14.47 -11.12
CA GLY A 193 2.94 -14.77 -12.33
C GLY A 193 1.44 -14.91 -12.07
N ARG A 194 0.66 -15.16 -13.13
CA ARG A 194 -0.82 -15.15 -13.12
C ARG A 194 -1.50 -16.19 -12.22
N ASN A 195 -0.77 -17.21 -11.80
CA ASN A 195 -1.27 -18.30 -10.95
C ASN A 195 -0.75 -18.15 -9.52
N TYR A 196 -0.69 -16.92 -9.02
CA TYR A 196 -0.28 -16.64 -7.65
C TYR A 196 -1.29 -17.19 -6.64
N GLY A 197 -0.82 -17.46 -5.42
CA GLY A 197 -1.63 -17.96 -4.32
C GLY A 197 -2.30 -16.85 -3.51
N ASP A 198 -2.84 -17.20 -2.35
CA ASP A 198 -3.50 -16.23 -1.48
C ASP A 198 -2.51 -15.21 -0.87
N LEU A 199 -2.94 -13.95 -0.80
CA LEU A 199 -2.24 -12.88 -0.09
C LEU A 199 -2.85 -12.66 1.29
N TYR A 200 -2.04 -12.88 2.32
CA TYR A 200 -2.43 -12.62 3.71
C TYR A 200 -1.76 -11.35 4.19
N LYS A 201 -2.57 -10.35 4.52
CA LYS A 201 -2.11 -9.14 5.20
C LYS A 201 -2.33 -9.35 6.69
N PRO A 202 -1.28 -9.29 7.53
CA PRO A 202 -1.49 -9.31 8.96
C PRO A 202 -2.25 -8.03 9.35
N ASP A 203 -3.56 -8.16 9.52
CA ASP A 203 -4.33 -7.15 10.23
C ASP A 203 -3.98 -7.30 11.71
N SER A 204 -3.65 -6.18 12.35
CA SER A 204 -2.95 -6.08 13.64
C SER A 204 -3.03 -7.37 14.49
N LEU A 205 -1.92 -8.12 14.56
CA LEU A 205 -1.71 -9.09 15.63
C LEU A 205 -2.09 -8.41 16.93
N SER A 206 -2.86 -9.10 17.76
CA SER A 206 -3.55 -8.67 18.98
C SER A 206 -2.71 -7.81 19.96
N PHE A 207 -2.35 -6.60 19.53
CA PHE A 207 -1.73 -5.53 20.27
C PHE A 207 -2.80 -4.46 20.54
N GLY A 208 -3.94 -4.91 21.09
CA GLY A 208 -4.95 -4.03 21.69
C GLY A 208 -6.02 -3.48 20.75
N GLY A 209 -6.70 -4.32 19.97
CA GLY A 209 -7.85 -3.87 19.17
C GLY A 209 -8.27 -4.90 18.14
N GLY A 210 -9.00 -5.93 18.56
CA GLY A 210 -9.49 -6.99 17.68
C GLY A 210 -10.67 -6.52 16.84
N GLY A 211 -10.39 -5.95 15.67
CA GLY A 211 -11.40 -5.59 14.68
C GLY A 211 -10.77 -5.49 13.28
N PRO A 212 -11.49 -5.88 12.21
CA PRO A 212 -11.05 -5.61 10.84
C PRO A 212 -10.85 -4.12 10.65
N GLY A 213 -9.66 -3.71 10.23
CA GLY A 213 -9.44 -2.30 9.90
C GLY A 213 -8.08 -1.76 10.27
N ASN A 214 -6.98 -2.40 9.88
CA ASN A 214 -5.66 -1.76 9.76
C ASN A 214 -5.15 -1.12 11.07
N GLY A 215 -5.59 -1.58 12.25
CA GLY A 215 -5.25 -1.00 13.57
C GLY A 215 -6.16 0.15 14.08
N LYS A 216 -7.46 0.14 13.75
CA LYS A 216 -8.39 1.28 14.00
C LYS A 216 -8.56 1.64 15.46
N ASP A 217 -8.34 0.63 16.30
CA ASP A 217 -8.45 0.72 17.74
C ASP A 217 -7.07 0.73 18.43
N PHE A 218 -5.96 0.95 17.69
CA PHE A 218 -4.64 0.99 18.31
C PHE A 218 -4.48 2.21 19.22
N SER A 219 -4.33 1.93 20.52
CA SER A 219 -4.07 2.91 21.57
C SER A 219 -2.69 2.71 22.18
N MET A 220 -1.81 3.72 22.08
CA MET A 220 -0.47 3.69 22.68
C MET A 220 -0.52 3.66 24.22
N SER A 221 -1.55 4.25 24.83
CA SER A 221 -1.74 4.17 26.29
C SER A 221 -2.08 2.75 26.73
N ASP A 222 -2.86 2.02 25.93
CA ASP A 222 -3.25 0.64 26.23
C ASP A 222 -2.06 -0.33 26.03
N PHE A 223 -1.18 0.01 25.09
CA PHE A 223 0.10 -0.68 24.87
C PHE A 223 1.07 -0.46 26.04
N MET A 224 1.25 0.78 26.50
CA MET A 224 2.15 1.09 27.60
C MET A 224 1.62 0.64 28.97
N GLY A 225 0.30 0.67 29.20
CA GLY A 225 -0.32 0.23 30.44
C GLY A 225 -0.30 -1.29 30.66
N LYS A 226 -0.14 -2.08 29.60
CA LYS A 226 -0.07 -3.56 29.71
C LYS A 226 1.31 -4.09 30.15
N ASN A 227 2.36 -3.28 30.10
CA ASN A 227 3.70 -3.67 30.54
C ASN A 227 3.99 -3.36 32.02
N SER A 228 3.08 -2.72 32.76
CA SER A 228 3.29 -2.40 34.18
C SER A 228 2.77 -3.46 35.16
N ASP A 229 1.97 -4.43 34.70
CA ASP A 229 1.33 -5.44 35.57
C ASP A 229 1.98 -6.83 35.46
N SER A 230 3.31 -6.90 35.50
CA SER A 230 4.04 -8.15 35.74
C SER A 230 5.24 -7.99 36.68
N SER A 231 4.99 -7.45 37.86
CA SER A 231 5.82 -7.76 39.04
C SER A 231 4.90 -7.84 40.26
N SER A 232 4.55 -9.08 40.58
CA SER A 232 3.79 -9.51 41.75
C SER A 232 4.39 -9.00 43.07
N GLU A 233 3.50 -8.45 43.89
CA GLU A 233 3.36 -8.65 45.33
C GLU A 233 4.54 -9.30 46.08
N ASP A 234 5.14 -8.53 46.99
CA ASP A 234 5.43 -9.02 48.34
C ASP A 234 5.11 -7.91 49.33
N LYS A 235 3.99 -8.09 50.03
CA LYS A 235 3.68 -7.37 51.27
C LYS A 235 4.38 -8.13 52.38
N ASP A 236 5.23 -7.45 53.15
CA ASP A 236 5.38 -7.81 54.55
C ASP A 236 5.56 -6.54 55.38
N SER A 237 4.50 -6.24 56.12
CA SER A 237 4.52 -5.38 57.29
C SER A 237 4.84 -6.24 58.50
N GLU A 238 5.95 -6.00 59.18
CA GLU A 238 6.03 -6.37 60.59
C GLU A 238 6.85 -5.38 61.41
N ASN A 239 6.18 -4.90 62.45
CA ASN A 239 6.60 -3.96 63.45
C ASN A 239 7.17 -4.77 64.62
N THR A 240 8.42 -4.56 65.05
CA THR A 240 8.81 -4.89 66.43
C THR A 240 10.00 -4.06 66.92
N GLU A 241 9.90 -3.79 68.21
CA GLU A 241 10.61 -2.88 69.07
C GLU A 241 12.11 -3.17 69.31
N ASP A 242 12.84 -2.08 69.54
CA ASP A 242 13.79 -1.86 70.65
C ASP A 242 14.95 -2.86 70.86
N THR A 243 16.20 -2.39 70.68
CA THR A 243 17.19 -2.32 71.78
C THR A 243 18.53 -1.70 71.37
N ASP A 244 18.86 -0.64 72.11
CA ASP A 244 20.15 -0.32 72.76
C ASP A 244 21.44 0.02 71.96
N LYS A 245 21.79 1.31 72.10
CA LYS A 245 23.11 1.89 72.46
C LYS A 245 24.38 1.43 71.72
N LEU A 246 25.15 2.38 71.15
CA LEU A 246 26.19 3.14 71.87
C LEU A 246 27.03 4.06 70.96
N SER A 247 27.35 5.23 71.52
CA SER A 247 28.45 6.17 71.19
C SER A 247 28.19 7.12 70.00
N LYS A 248 28.33 8.45 70.09
CA LYS A 248 29.12 9.36 70.95
C LYS A 248 28.30 10.66 71.10
N ARG A 249 27.95 11.15 72.29
CA ARG A 249 28.75 11.87 73.32
C ARG A 249 29.07 13.34 72.98
N SER A 250 28.59 14.21 73.87
CA SER A 250 28.95 15.62 74.19
C SER A 250 27.99 16.68 73.65
N GLY A 251 27.46 17.63 74.41
CA GLY A 251 27.54 17.97 75.84
C GLY A 251 26.55 19.12 76.10
N ARG A 252 25.61 18.95 77.06
CA ARG A 252 25.50 19.65 78.36
C ARG A 252 25.21 21.17 78.35
N ARG A 253 24.13 21.52 79.09
CA ARG A 253 23.73 22.80 79.76
C ARG A 253 23.00 23.83 78.88
N SER A 254 21.70 24.05 79.03
CA SER A 254 20.85 24.63 80.11
C SER A 254 20.75 26.17 80.10
N ARG A 255 19.50 26.63 79.88
CA ARG A 255 18.81 27.80 80.46
C ARG A 255 19.52 29.17 80.43
N SER A 256 18.95 30.11 79.68
CA SER A 256 18.03 31.16 80.19
C SER A 256 17.36 31.83 79.00
#